data_AF-A0A8C3VHG6-F1
#
_entry.id   AF-A0A8C3VHG6-F1
#
_cell.length_a   1.000
_cell.length_b   1.000
_cell.length_c   1.000
_cell.angle_alpha   90.00
_cell.angle_beta   90.00
_cell.angle_gamma   90.00
#
_symmetry.space_group_name_H-M   'P 1'
#
loop_
_entity.id
_entity.type
_entity.pdbx_description
1 polymer ?
#
loop_
_entity_poly.entity_id
_entity_poly.type
_entity_poly.pdbx_seq_one_letter_code
_entity_poly.pdbx_strand_id
1 'polypeptide(L)'
;MEANASVDMFSKVLENQLLQTTKLVEEHLDSEIQKLDQMDEDELERLKEKRLEALRKAQQQKQEWLSKGHGEYREIPSERDFFQEVKESKKVVCHFYRDSTFRDSQLESFLVTLFISSR
;
A
#
# COMPACT_ATOMS: atom_id res chain seq x y z
N MET A 1 -29.65 39.00 22.18
CA MET A 1 -30.30 38.48 20.95
C MET A 1 -29.36 38.43 19.75
N GLU A 2 -28.27 39.23 19.70
CA GLU A 2 -27.32 39.22 18.57
C GLU A 2 -26.42 37.97 18.47
N ALA A 3 -26.06 37.34 19.59
CA ALA A 3 -25.19 36.15 19.60
C ALA A 3 -25.82 34.92 18.92
N ASN A 4 -27.15 34.77 18.96
CA ASN A 4 -27.85 33.69 18.24
C ASN A 4 -27.87 33.95 16.72
N ALA A 5 -27.97 35.20 16.29
CA ALA A 5 -27.96 35.54 14.87
C ALA A 5 -26.59 35.27 14.21
N SER A 6 -25.48 35.50 14.94
CA SER A 6 -24.14 35.16 14.46
C SER A 6 -23.90 33.66 14.39
N VAL A 7 -24.44 32.88 15.33
CA VAL A 7 -24.35 31.40 15.31
C VAL A 7 -25.20 30.82 14.17
N ASP A 8 -26.40 31.34 13.94
CA ASP A 8 -27.26 30.93 12.81
C ASP A 8 -26.65 31.29 11.45
N MET A 9 -26.03 32.47 11.34
CA MET A 9 -25.28 32.88 10.14
C MET A 9 -24.09 31.95 9.89
N PHE A 10 -23.32 31.62 10.91
CA PHE A 10 -22.16 30.73 10.78
C PHE A 10 -22.59 29.31 10.38
N SER A 11 -23.66 28.78 10.99
CA SER A 11 -24.24 27.48 10.62
C SER A 11 -24.71 27.45 9.16
N LYS A 12 -25.39 28.50 8.68
CA LYS A 12 -25.82 28.60 7.27
C LYS A 12 -24.66 28.70 6.29
N VAL A 13 -23.58 29.36 6.66
CA VAL A 13 -22.36 29.42 5.82
C VAL A 13 -21.71 28.04 5.74
N LEU A 14 -21.61 27.33 6.87
CA LEU A 14 -21.10 25.96 6.93
C LEU A 14 -21.95 24.98 6.11
N GLU A 15 -23.27 25.07 6.24
CA GLU A 15 -24.22 24.25 5.48
C GLU A 15 -24.09 24.50 3.98
N ASN A 16 -24.01 25.77 3.56
CA ASN A 16 -23.79 26.11 2.16
C ASN A 16 -22.44 25.62 1.65
N GLN A 17 -21.36 25.76 2.44
CA GLN A 17 -20.04 25.30 2.05
C GLN A 17 -20.01 23.78 1.91
N LEU A 18 -20.64 23.05 2.83
CA LEU A 18 -20.80 21.60 2.76
C LEU A 18 -21.61 21.21 1.52
N LEU A 19 -22.72 21.89 1.24
CA LEU A 19 -23.57 21.62 0.08
C LEU A 19 -22.82 21.85 -1.24
N GLN A 20 -21.99 22.90 -1.31
CA GLN A 20 -21.14 23.16 -2.48
C GLN A 20 -20.07 22.07 -2.64
N THR A 21 -19.43 21.62 -1.56
CA THR A 21 -18.46 20.53 -1.64
C THR A 21 -19.10 19.22 -2.09
N THR A 22 -20.32 18.90 -1.62
CA THR A 22 -21.04 17.69 -2.04
C THR A 22 -21.38 17.76 -3.53
N LYS A 23 -21.87 18.90 -4.03
CA LYS A 23 -22.17 19.08 -5.45
C LYS A 23 -20.96 18.89 -6.34
N LEU A 24 -19.80 19.45 -5.95
CA LEU A 24 -18.56 19.27 -6.71
C LEU A 24 -18.13 17.79 -6.77
N VAL A 25 -18.34 17.04 -5.68
CA VAL A 25 -18.06 15.61 -5.65
C VAL A 25 -19.04 14.82 -6.51
N GLU A 26 -20.34 15.15 -6.47
CA GLU A 26 -21.38 14.55 -7.31
C GLU A 26 -21.11 14.80 -8.80
N GLU A 27 -20.83 16.05 -9.19
CA GLU A 27 -20.50 16.41 -10.57
C GLU A 27 -19.24 15.68 -11.08
N HIS A 28 -18.23 15.55 -10.22
CA HIS A 28 -17.04 14.77 -10.55
C HIS A 28 -17.38 13.28 -10.76
N LEU A 29 -18.23 12.72 -9.90
CA LEU A 29 -18.65 11.34 -10.00
C LEU A 29 -19.47 11.08 -11.27
N ASP A 30 -20.41 11.97 -11.61
CA ASP A 30 -21.22 11.90 -12.83
C ASP A 30 -20.35 11.97 -14.09
N SER A 31 -19.31 12.82 -14.07
CA SER A 31 -18.35 12.90 -15.19
C SER A 31 -17.56 11.60 -15.37
N GLU A 32 -17.14 10.94 -14.29
CA GLU A 32 -16.44 9.65 -14.38
C GLU A 32 -17.39 8.54 -14.86
N ILE A 33 -18.66 8.54 -14.43
CA ILE A 33 -19.67 7.58 -14.92
C ILE A 33 -19.89 7.75 -16.43
N GLN A 34 -20.10 8.99 -16.91
CA GLN A 34 -20.26 9.25 -18.33
C GLN A 34 -19.04 8.82 -19.14
N LYS A 35 -17.84 9.02 -18.60
CA LYS A 35 -16.62 8.58 -19.25
C LYS A 35 -16.57 7.06 -19.38
N LEU A 36 -16.93 6.32 -18.34
CA LEU A 36 -17.00 4.85 -18.36
C LEU A 36 -18.04 4.35 -19.38
N ASP A 37 -19.21 4.97 -19.46
CA ASP A 37 -20.27 4.60 -20.41
C ASP A 37 -19.88 4.87 -21.87
N GLN A 38 -18.99 5.85 -22.10
CA GLN A 38 -18.49 6.24 -23.42
C GLN A 38 -17.16 5.58 -23.79
N MET A 39 -16.59 4.74 -22.90
CA MET A 39 -15.34 4.05 -23.19
C MET A 39 -15.49 3.19 -24.44
N ASP A 40 -14.60 3.40 -25.41
CA ASP A 40 -14.55 2.61 -26.63
C ASP A 40 -13.81 1.26 -26.43
N GLU A 41 -13.95 0.39 -27.43
CA GLU A 41 -13.33 -0.94 -27.40
C GLU A 41 -11.79 -0.86 -27.34
N ASP A 42 -11.21 0.14 -28.01
CA ASP A 42 -9.76 0.40 -28.04
C ASP A 42 -9.22 0.83 -26.66
N GLU A 43 -9.91 1.72 -25.93
CA GLU A 43 -9.54 2.13 -24.58
C GLU A 43 -9.63 0.96 -23.60
N LEU A 44 -10.66 0.12 -23.75
CA LEU A 44 -10.80 -1.09 -22.95
C LEU A 44 -9.66 -2.09 -23.23
N GLU A 45 -9.25 -2.25 -24.48
CA GLU A 45 -8.11 -3.10 -24.84
C GLU A 45 -6.80 -2.59 -24.25
N ARG A 46 -6.52 -1.27 -24.36
CA ARG A 46 -5.35 -0.64 -23.71
C ARG A 46 -5.35 -0.85 -22.19
N LEU A 47 -6.52 -0.79 -21.54
CA LEU A 47 -6.62 -1.05 -20.10
C LEU A 47 -6.28 -2.50 -19.76
N LYS A 48 -6.74 -3.47 -20.58
CA LYS A 48 -6.40 -4.89 -20.43
C LYS A 48 -4.89 -5.11 -20.61
N GLU A 49 -4.29 -4.52 -21.65
CA GLU A 49 -2.85 -4.60 -21.90
C GLU A 49 -2.04 -4.04 -20.72
N LYS A 50 -2.41 -2.86 -20.21
CA LYS A 50 -1.76 -2.24 -19.05
C LYS A 50 -1.86 -3.12 -17.80
N ARG A 51 -3.03 -3.73 -17.55
CA ARG A 51 -3.21 -4.68 -16.44
C ARG A 51 -2.34 -5.93 -16.64
N LEU A 52 -2.32 -6.48 -17.84
CA LEU A 52 -1.50 -7.65 -18.16
C LEU A 52 -0.01 -7.37 -17.99
N GLU A 53 0.47 -6.22 -18.43
CA GLU A 53 1.85 -5.78 -18.24
C GLU A 53 2.19 -5.60 -16.76
N ALA A 54 1.31 -4.96 -15.99
CA ALA A 54 1.49 -4.79 -14.55
C ALA A 54 1.57 -6.16 -13.82
N LEU A 55 0.69 -7.11 -14.18
CA LEU A 55 0.72 -8.46 -13.63
C LEU A 55 2.00 -9.21 -14.01
N ARG A 56 2.45 -9.10 -15.26
CA ARG A 56 3.71 -9.69 -15.71
C ARG A 56 4.91 -9.12 -14.95
N LYS A 57 4.97 -7.79 -14.77
CA LYS A 57 6.03 -7.12 -13.99
C LYS A 57 6.00 -7.56 -12.53
N ALA A 58 4.81 -7.61 -11.91
CA ALA A 58 4.66 -8.08 -10.54
C ALA A 58 5.10 -9.54 -10.37
N GLN A 59 4.78 -10.41 -11.32
CA GLN A 59 5.22 -11.80 -11.32
C GLN A 59 6.74 -11.91 -11.49
N GLN A 60 7.34 -11.18 -12.43
CA GLN A 60 8.79 -11.16 -12.62
C GLN A 60 9.52 -10.67 -11.36
N GLN A 61 9.04 -9.58 -10.76
CA GLN A 61 9.58 -9.06 -9.51
C GLN A 61 9.45 -10.08 -8.37
N LYS A 62 8.30 -10.77 -8.27
CA LYS A 62 8.11 -11.85 -7.30
C LYS A 62 9.12 -12.99 -7.50
N GLN A 63 9.36 -13.41 -8.74
CA GLN A 63 10.36 -14.44 -9.04
C GLN A 63 11.79 -13.99 -8.70
N GLU A 64 12.13 -12.73 -8.97
CA GLU A 64 13.42 -12.15 -8.58
C GLU A 64 13.58 -12.09 -7.05
N TRP A 65 12.54 -11.74 -6.32
CA TRP A 65 12.57 -11.77 -4.85
C TRP A 65 12.75 -13.19 -4.32
N LEU A 66 12.04 -14.16 -4.89
CA LEU A 66 12.20 -15.57 -4.52
C LEU A 66 13.62 -16.07 -4.81
N SER A 67 14.23 -15.71 -5.94
CA SER A 67 15.60 -16.13 -6.26
C SER A 67 16.66 -15.49 -5.35
N LYS A 68 16.35 -14.34 -4.74
CA LYS A 68 17.15 -13.67 -3.71
C LYS A 68 16.85 -14.15 -2.28
N GLY A 69 16.04 -15.20 -2.12
CA GLY A 69 15.74 -15.78 -0.81
C GLY A 69 14.71 -15.00 0.02
N HIS A 70 13.90 -14.14 -0.60
CA HIS A 70 12.80 -13.48 0.11
C HIS A 70 11.76 -14.50 0.60
N GLY A 71 11.21 -14.21 1.77
CA GLY A 71 10.23 -15.06 2.44
C GLY A 71 10.82 -16.28 3.15
N GLU A 72 12.15 -16.31 3.30
CA GLU A 72 12.85 -17.24 4.19
C GLU A 72 13.31 -16.53 5.46
N TYR A 73 13.25 -17.24 6.58
CA TYR A 73 13.95 -16.85 7.80
C TYR A 73 15.34 -17.50 7.77
N ARG A 74 16.40 -16.69 7.87
CA ARG A 74 17.79 -17.14 7.90
C ARG A 74 18.53 -16.43 9.04
N GLU A 75 19.29 -17.18 9.82
CA GLU A 75 20.21 -16.63 10.83
C GLU A 75 21.57 -16.34 10.20
N ILE A 76 22.08 -15.13 10.43
CA ILE A 76 23.36 -14.68 9.89
C ILE A 76 24.26 -14.29 11.05
N PRO A 77 25.23 -15.15 11.45
CA PRO A 77 26.10 -14.89 12.59
C PRO A 77 27.25 -13.92 12.26
N SER A 78 27.52 -13.67 10.98
CA SER A 78 28.65 -12.89 10.48
C SER A 78 28.21 -11.52 9.96
N GLU A 79 28.85 -10.45 10.45
CA GLU A 79 28.60 -9.07 10.00
C GLU A 79 28.85 -8.91 8.48
N ARG A 80 29.88 -9.58 7.95
CA ARG A 80 30.20 -9.51 6.53
C ARG A 80 29.06 -10.04 5.67
N ASP A 81 28.49 -11.17 6.07
CA ASP A 81 27.46 -11.85 5.29
C ASP A 81 26.12 -11.10 5.43
N PHE A 82 25.87 -10.45 6.58
CA PHE A 82 24.76 -9.53 6.76
C PHE A 82 24.81 -8.35 5.77
N PHE A 83 25.96 -7.71 5.62
CA PHE A 83 26.10 -6.61 4.65
C PHE A 83 25.95 -7.05 3.20
N GLN A 84 26.28 -8.29 2.87
CA GLN A 84 26.06 -8.81 1.53
C GLN A 84 24.55 -8.92 1.23
N GLU A 85 23.79 -9.54 2.13
CA GLU A 85 22.33 -9.72 1.98
C GLU A 85 21.58 -8.39 1.88
N VAL A 86 21.92 -7.40 2.73
CA VAL A 86 21.29 -6.08 2.72
C VAL A 86 21.67 -5.25 1.47
N LYS A 87 22.81 -5.54 0.82
CA LYS A 87 23.19 -4.88 -0.44
C LYS A 87 22.48 -5.48 -1.65
N GLU A 88 22.20 -6.78 -1.63
CA GLU A 88 21.56 -7.49 -2.73
C GLU A 88 20.04 -7.25 -2.80
N SER A 89 19.43 -6.88 -1.66
CA SER A 89 18.00 -6.62 -1.55
C SER A 89 17.67 -5.23 -0.98
N LYS A 90 16.69 -4.56 -1.61
CA LYS A 90 16.15 -3.27 -1.13
C LYS A 90 15.22 -3.40 0.08
N LYS A 91 14.68 -4.59 0.34
CA LYS A 91 13.68 -4.83 1.39
C LYS A 91 14.12 -6.00 2.26
N VAL A 92 14.68 -5.67 3.41
CA VAL A 92 15.13 -6.65 4.41
C VAL A 92 14.54 -6.26 5.76
N VAL A 93 14.07 -7.24 6.51
CA VAL A 93 13.67 -7.07 7.92
C VAL A 93 14.64 -7.91 8.74
N CYS A 94 15.33 -7.27 9.68
CA CYS A 94 16.39 -7.88 10.47
C CYS A 94 16.03 -7.83 11.95
N HIS A 95 16.26 -8.93 12.65
CA HIS A 95 16.13 -9.00 14.10
C HIS A 95 17.50 -9.27 14.71
N PHE A 96 18.02 -8.32 15.47
CA PHE A 96 19.28 -8.48 16.21
C PHE A 96 18.96 -8.91 17.63
N TYR A 97 19.46 -10.07 18.04
CA TYR A 97 19.22 -10.62 19.36
C TYR A 97 20.50 -11.20 19.97
N ARG A 98 20.40 -11.63 21.23
CA ARG A 98 21.46 -12.37 21.94
C ARG A 98 20.83 -13.63 22.52
N ASP A 99 21.54 -14.76 22.49
CA ASP A 99 21.03 -16.06 22.97
C ASP A 99 20.53 -16.07 24.43
N SER A 100 20.89 -15.04 25.22
CA SER A 100 20.52 -14.90 26.62
C SER A 100 19.09 -14.40 26.90
N THR A 101 18.33 -13.96 25.90
CA THR A 101 17.02 -13.30 26.11
C THR A 101 15.83 -14.21 25.77
N PHE A 102 15.11 -14.65 26.79
CA PHE A 102 13.93 -15.54 26.70
C PHE A 102 12.78 -15.03 25.79
N ARG A 103 12.74 -13.74 25.49
CA ARG A 103 11.66 -13.10 24.70
C ARG A 103 11.84 -13.24 23.18
N ASP A 104 12.96 -13.75 22.70
CA ASP A 104 13.29 -13.76 21.28
C ASP A 104 12.53 -14.87 20.52
N SER A 105 12.18 -15.97 21.20
CA SER A 105 11.44 -17.11 20.62
C SER A 105 10.03 -16.76 20.12
N GLN A 106 9.36 -15.78 20.75
CA GLN A 106 8.04 -15.32 20.29
C GLN A 106 8.16 -14.46 19.02
N LEU A 107 9.14 -13.55 18.98
CA LEU A 107 9.41 -12.70 17.83
C LEU A 107 9.85 -13.52 16.61
N GLU A 108 10.67 -14.54 16.81
CA GLU A 108 11.05 -15.50 15.77
C GLU A 108 9.83 -16.14 15.10
N SER A 109 8.86 -16.62 15.89
CA SER A 109 7.62 -17.23 15.37
C SER A 109 6.81 -16.26 14.50
N PHE A 110 6.67 -14.99 14.92
CA PHE A 110 5.99 -13.96 14.14
C PHE A 110 6.75 -13.62 12.84
N LEU A 111 8.07 -13.52 12.90
CA LEU A 111 8.91 -13.23 11.75
C LEU A 111 8.81 -14.36 10.72
N VAL A 112 8.97 -15.62 11.15
CA VAL A 112 8.83 -16.79 10.29
C VAL A 112 7.46 -16.79 9.58
N THR A 113 6.37 -16.52 10.31
CA THR A 113 5.02 -16.45 9.73
C THR A 113 4.88 -15.32 8.70
N LEU A 114 5.43 -14.14 9.01
CA LEU A 114 5.39 -12.98 8.12
C LEU A 114 6.19 -13.23 6.83
N PHE A 115 7.37 -13.84 6.93
CA PHE A 115 8.21 -14.11 5.77
C PHE A 115 7.61 -15.22 4.90
N ILE A 116 7.13 -16.33 5.47
CA ILE A 116 6.53 -17.41 4.70
C ILE A 116 5.26 -16.96 3.97
N SER A 117 4.41 -16.15 4.60
CA SER A 117 3.20 -15.61 3.97
C SER A 117 3.48 -14.62 2.83
N SER A 118 4.71 -14.11 2.74
CA SER A 118 5.15 -13.18 1.69
C SER A 118 5.70 -13.87 0.43
N ARG A 119 5.70 -15.21 0.36
CA ARG A 119 6.17 -16.00 -0.78
C ARG A 119 5.20 -16.09 -1.96
#